data_AF-A0A2G4T6U8-F1
#
_entry.id   AF-A0A2G4T6U8-F1
#
_cell.length_a   1.000
_cell.length_b   1.000
_cell.length_c   1.000
_cell.angle_alpha   90.00
_cell.angle_beta   90.00
_cell.angle_gamma   90.00
#
_symmetry.space_group_name_H-M   'P 1'
#
loop_
_entity.id
_entity.type
_entity.pdbx_description
1 polymer ?
#
loop_
_entity_poly.entity_id
_entity_poly.type
_entity_poly.pdbx_seq_one_letter_code
_entity_poly.pdbx_strand_id
1 'polypeptide(L)'
;MGKQKKPSINPKNLQAYERINFLHQASVLMSTIKYEPNTTTKESTEKQAKVKDWQGDPKGTLLGTSRYLNNTMKHISAKLVIRLDSHLKRMVCKRCDTTLLPSITSTHRIKSMPVTTIITTCKVCKAKKRFAFHDKDYVLFNDKAAIHDEQNDTREPSLDSNTC
;
A
#
# COMPACT_ATOMS: atom_id res chain seq x y z
N MET A 1 9.23 24.49 38.31
CA MET A 1 8.52 23.26 37.90
C MET A 1 7.53 23.59 36.78
N GLY A 2 8.00 23.67 35.53
CA GLY A 2 7.16 24.01 34.38
C GLY A 2 6.42 22.77 33.86
N LYS A 3 5.09 22.80 33.83
CA LYS A 3 4.27 21.75 33.24
C LYS A 3 4.57 21.66 31.74
N GLN A 4 5.18 20.56 31.30
CA GLN A 4 5.34 20.25 29.89
C GLN A 4 3.95 20.06 29.26
N LYS A 5 3.54 20.97 28.38
CA LYS A 5 2.32 20.79 27.58
C LYS A 5 2.58 19.64 26.61
N LYS A 6 1.85 18.53 26.77
CA LYS A 6 1.81 17.45 25.77
C LYS A 6 1.48 18.09 24.39
N PRO A 7 2.23 17.78 23.33
CA PRO A 7 1.92 18.33 22.02
C PRO A 7 0.55 17.79 21.61
N SER A 8 -0.45 18.67 21.55
CA SER A 8 -1.74 18.33 20.98
C SER A 8 -1.51 18.06 19.49
N ILE A 9 -1.32 16.79 19.13
CA ILE A 9 -1.36 16.34 17.75
C ILE A 9 -2.77 16.62 17.28
N ASN A 10 -2.96 17.76 16.64
CA ASN A 10 -4.15 18.09 15.90
C ASN A 10 -3.73 17.97 14.44
N PRO A 11 -3.77 16.76 13.85
CA PRO A 11 -3.37 16.62 12.46
C PRO A 11 -4.46 17.32 11.68
N LYS A 12 -4.15 18.52 11.18
CA LYS A 12 -5.02 19.27 10.25
C LYS A 12 -5.49 18.41 9.06
N ASN A 13 -4.82 17.27 8.83
CA ASN A 13 -5.10 16.28 7.80
C ASN A 13 -5.50 14.88 8.34
N LEU A 14 -5.98 14.74 9.59
CA LEU A 14 -6.35 13.43 10.17
C LEU A 14 -7.31 12.65 9.25
N GLN A 15 -8.38 13.32 8.83
CA GLN A 15 -9.38 12.80 7.91
C GLN A 15 -8.78 12.33 6.57
N ALA A 16 -7.70 12.98 6.10
CA ALA A 16 -7.01 12.57 4.89
C ALA A 16 -6.22 11.28 5.07
N TYR A 17 -5.56 11.10 6.23
CA TYR A 17 -4.87 9.85 6.55
C TYR A 17 -5.85 8.68 6.71
N GLU A 18 -6.97 8.90 7.40
CA GLU A 18 -8.06 7.91 7.53
C GLU A 18 -8.58 7.49 6.15
N ARG A 19 -8.82 8.48 5.27
CA ARG A 19 -9.27 8.21 3.89
C ARG A 19 -8.22 7.45 3.07
N ILE A 20 -6.94 7.80 3.16
CA ILE A 20 -5.85 7.08 2.47
C ILE A 20 -5.79 5.62 2.93
N ASN A 21 -5.88 5.39 4.24
CA ASN A 21 -5.86 4.04 4.82
C ASN A 21 -7.06 3.22 4.37
N PHE A 22 -8.26 3.79 4.45
CA PHE A 22 -9.49 3.14 4.00
C PHE A 22 -9.42 2.73 2.53
N LEU A 23 -8.97 3.64 1.65
CA LEU A 23 -8.84 3.35 0.22
C LEU A 23 -7.85 2.23 -0.05
N HIS A 24 -6.73 2.19 0.67
CA HIS A 24 -5.77 1.10 0.53
C HIS A 24 -6.35 -0.24 1.00
N GLN A 25 -6.97 -0.29 2.17
CA GLN A 25 -7.57 -1.51 2.71
C GLN A 25 -8.65 -2.05 1.78
N ALA A 26 -9.53 -1.18 1.27
CA ALA A 26 -10.51 -1.55 0.26
C ALA A 26 -9.84 -2.07 -1.02
N SER A 27 -8.75 -1.45 -1.49
CA SER A 27 -8.02 -1.93 -2.67
C SER A 27 -7.44 -3.34 -2.50
N VAL A 28 -6.96 -3.67 -1.29
CA VAL A 28 -6.41 -4.98 -0.94
C VAL A 28 -7.54 -6.01 -0.97
N LEU A 29 -8.66 -5.71 -0.30
CA LEU A 29 -9.85 -6.56 -0.27
C LEU A 29 -10.37 -6.85 -1.68
N MET A 30 -10.50 -5.83 -2.54
CA MET A 30 -10.94 -6.00 -3.93
C MET A 30 -9.96 -6.85 -4.76
N SER A 31 -8.68 -6.91 -4.37
CA SER A 31 -7.68 -7.77 -5.05
C SER A 31 -7.79 -9.24 -4.63
N THR A 32 -8.32 -9.51 -3.43
CA THR A 32 -8.44 -10.87 -2.87
C THR A 32 -9.80 -11.50 -3.15
N ILE A 33 -10.85 -10.70 -3.31
CA ILE A 33 -12.19 -11.20 -3.62
C ILE A 33 -12.20 -11.80 -5.03
N LYS A 34 -12.61 -13.07 -5.10
CA LYS A 34 -12.96 -13.77 -6.32
C LYS A 34 -14.48 -13.83 -6.42
N TYR A 35 -15.01 -13.63 -7.61
CA TYR A 35 -16.42 -13.83 -7.90
C TYR A 35 -16.56 -14.82 -9.05
N GLU A 36 -17.57 -15.68 -8.99
CA GLU A 36 -17.94 -16.55 -10.10
C GLU A 36 -18.61 -15.69 -11.18
N PRO A 37 -18.06 -15.61 -12.39
CA PRO A 37 -18.71 -14.87 -13.46
C PRO A 37 -19.96 -15.63 -13.91
N ASN A 38 -21.16 -15.12 -13.59
CA ASN A 38 -22.39 -15.59 -14.20
C ASN A 38 -22.25 -15.48 -15.74
N THR A 39 -22.33 -16.62 -16.41
CA THR A 39 -21.95 -16.88 -17.80
C THR A 39 -22.94 -16.33 -18.85
N THR A 40 -23.39 -15.08 -18.71
CA THR A 40 -24.41 -14.51 -19.63
C THR A 40 -24.12 -13.13 -20.20
N THR A 41 -22.91 -12.58 -20.00
CA THR A 41 -22.53 -11.37 -20.75
C THR A 41 -21.78 -11.78 -22.00
N LYS A 42 -22.48 -11.69 -23.15
CA LYS A 42 -21.91 -11.83 -24.49
C LYS A 42 -20.63 -11.00 -24.52
N GLU A 43 -19.48 -11.66 -24.74
CA GLU A 43 -18.19 -11.00 -24.91
C GLU A 43 -18.35 -9.98 -26.05
N SER A 44 -18.51 -8.69 -25.71
CA SER A 44 -18.42 -7.62 -26.68
C SER A 44 -17.00 -7.67 -27.20
N THR A 45 -16.87 -8.04 -28.47
CA THR A 45 -15.64 -8.01 -29.26
C THR A 45 -15.25 -6.56 -29.55
N GLU A 46 -15.17 -5.73 -28.51
CA GLU A 46 -14.57 -4.42 -28.62
C GLU A 46 -13.05 -4.63 -28.70
N LYS A 47 -12.48 -4.15 -29.80
CA LYS A 47 -11.05 -4.21 -30.10
C LYS A 47 -10.30 -3.48 -28.98
N GLN A 48 -9.87 -4.22 -27.95
CA GLN A 48 -9.07 -3.66 -26.88
C GLN A 48 -7.78 -3.11 -27.50
N ALA A 49 -7.56 -1.81 -27.34
CA ALA A 49 -6.29 -1.18 -27.69
C ALA A 49 -5.18 -1.96 -26.97
N LYS A 50 -4.33 -2.67 -27.71
CA LYS A 50 -3.23 -3.45 -27.15
C LYS A 50 -2.21 -2.50 -26.53
N VAL A 51 -2.37 -2.22 -25.24
CA VAL A 51 -1.34 -1.55 -24.46
C VAL A 51 -0.14 -2.50 -24.38
N LYS A 52 1.04 -2.06 -24.84
CA LYS A 52 2.27 -2.85 -24.74
C LYS A 52 2.48 -3.32 -23.29
N ASP A 53 2.75 -4.62 -23.13
CA ASP A 53 2.98 -5.34 -21.87
C ASP A 53 1.77 -5.56 -20.94
N TRP A 54 0.55 -5.20 -21.35
CA TRP A 54 -0.65 -5.46 -20.56
C TRP A 54 -1.14 -6.89 -20.78
N GLN A 55 -1.17 -7.70 -19.71
CA GLN A 55 -1.61 -9.10 -19.81
C GLN A 55 -3.13 -9.28 -19.69
N GLY A 56 -3.87 -8.21 -19.37
CA GLY A 56 -5.29 -8.29 -19.01
C GLY A 56 -5.49 -8.62 -17.53
N ASP A 57 -6.69 -8.34 -17.03
CA ASP A 57 -7.09 -8.79 -15.69
C ASP A 57 -7.53 -10.25 -15.73
N PRO A 58 -7.23 -11.05 -14.69
CA PRO A 58 -7.80 -12.37 -14.57
C PRO A 58 -9.33 -12.27 -14.48
N LYS A 59 -10.04 -13.10 -15.25
CA LYS A 59 -11.51 -13.22 -15.18
C LYS A 59 -11.92 -13.59 -13.74
N GLY A 60 -13.04 -13.04 -13.26
CA GLY A 60 -13.54 -13.32 -11.90
C GLY A 60 -12.83 -12.56 -10.77
N THR A 61 -12.07 -11.50 -11.08
CA THR A 61 -11.39 -10.66 -10.08
C THR A 61 -11.74 -9.18 -10.25
N LEU A 62 -11.86 -8.44 -9.14
CA LEU A 62 -12.19 -7.00 -9.13
C LEU A 62 -10.93 -6.10 -9.21
N LEU A 63 -9.94 -6.52 -10.02
CA LEU A 63 -8.62 -5.89 -10.04
C LEU A 63 -8.66 -4.46 -10.63
N GLY A 64 -9.58 -4.21 -11.57
CA GLY A 64 -9.85 -2.86 -12.08
C GLY A 64 -10.28 -1.89 -10.98
N THR A 65 -11.20 -2.31 -10.12
CA THR A 65 -11.66 -1.54 -8.95
C THR A 65 -10.53 -1.30 -7.96
N SER A 66 -9.72 -2.32 -7.67
CA SER A 66 -8.55 -2.18 -6.81
C SER A 66 -7.60 -1.08 -7.29
N ARG A 67 -7.28 -1.07 -8.59
CA ARG A 67 -6.40 -0.04 -9.20
C ARG A 67 -6.99 1.35 -9.08
N TYR A 68 -8.30 1.49 -9.32
CA TYR A 68 -8.98 2.77 -9.20
C TYR A 68 -8.88 3.35 -7.78
N LEU A 69 -9.05 2.52 -6.75
CA LEU A 69 -8.92 2.93 -5.35
C LEU A 69 -7.49 3.37 -5.02
N ASN A 70 -6.48 2.63 -5.47
CA ASN A 70 -5.07 3.01 -5.27
C ASN A 70 -4.69 4.29 -6.04
N ASN A 71 -5.20 4.47 -7.26
CA ASN A 71 -5.00 5.71 -8.02
C ASN A 71 -5.63 6.90 -7.27
N THR A 72 -6.85 6.72 -6.75
CA THR A 72 -7.54 7.74 -5.94
C THR A 72 -6.73 8.09 -4.69
N MET A 73 -6.20 7.09 -3.99
CA MET A 73 -5.33 7.27 -2.84
C MET A 73 -4.08 8.09 -3.19
N LYS A 74 -3.41 7.79 -4.32
CA LYS A 74 -2.25 8.56 -4.80
C LYS A 74 -2.62 9.99 -5.16
N HIS A 75 -3.77 10.19 -5.82
CA HIS A 75 -4.28 11.51 -6.16
C HIS A 75 -4.54 12.37 -4.92
N ILE A 76 -5.15 11.81 -3.88
CA ILE A 76 -5.40 12.52 -2.61
C ILE A 76 -4.06 12.90 -1.95
N SER A 77 -3.10 11.97 -1.91
CA SER A 77 -1.76 12.24 -1.37
C SER A 77 -1.04 13.35 -2.14
N ALA A 78 -1.12 13.36 -3.47
CA ALA A 78 -0.50 14.38 -4.30
C ALA A 78 -1.17 15.76 -4.10
N LYS A 79 -2.51 15.80 -4.10
CA LYS A 79 -3.30 17.02 -3.93
C LYS A 79 -3.08 17.69 -2.57
N LEU A 80 -2.94 16.89 -1.52
CA LEU A 80 -2.74 17.37 -0.14
C LEU A 80 -1.26 17.45 0.25
N VAL A 81 -0.34 17.12 -0.65
CA VAL A 81 1.12 17.10 -0.40
C VAL A 81 1.48 16.22 0.82
N ILE A 82 0.78 15.11 0.98
CA ILE A 82 1.00 14.14 2.08
C ILE A 82 1.97 13.08 1.60
N ARG A 83 3.00 12.79 2.41
CA ARG A 83 3.91 11.66 2.14
C ARG A 83 3.22 10.35 2.51
N LEU A 84 3.02 9.47 1.53
CA LEU A 84 2.58 8.09 1.79
C LEU A 84 3.64 7.33 2.57
N ASP A 85 3.18 6.44 3.44
CA ASP A 85 4.00 5.48 4.17
C ASP A 85 4.85 4.59 3.22
N SER A 86 6.03 4.21 3.70
CA SER A 86 6.98 3.42 2.94
C SER A 86 6.46 2.02 2.64
N HIS A 87 5.78 1.36 3.58
CA HIS A 87 5.21 0.03 3.36
C HIS A 87 4.06 0.09 2.37
N LEU A 88 3.18 1.08 2.51
CA LEU A 88 2.09 1.36 1.58
C LEU A 88 2.61 1.57 0.13
N LYS A 89 3.62 2.42 -0.06
CA LYS A 89 4.24 2.65 -1.38
C LYS A 89 4.89 1.39 -1.94
N ARG A 90 5.43 0.50 -1.11
CA ARG A 90 6.03 -0.78 -1.55
C ARG A 90 4.95 -1.72 -2.09
N MET A 91 3.79 -1.75 -1.44
CA MET A 91 2.64 -2.59 -1.80
C MET A 91 1.87 -2.16 -3.05
N VAL A 92 2.05 -0.95 -3.59
CA VAL A 92 1.28 -0.48 -4.77
C VAL A 92 2.15 -0.37 -6.03
N CYS A 93 1.74 -0.95 -7.16
CA CYS A 93 2.50 -0.86 -8.40
C CYS A 93 2.76 0.61 -8.82
N LYS A 94 3.95 0.91 -9.36
CA LYS A 94 4.29 2.26 -9.85
C LYS A 94 3.60 2.59 -11.19
N ARG A 95 3.37 1.58 -12.04
CA ARG A 95 2.88 1.76 -13.41
C ARG A 95 1.35 1.68 -13.53
N CYS A 96 0.74 0.70 -12.88
CA CYS A 96 -0.69 0.42 -13.03
C CYS A 96 -1.48 0.49 -11.72
N ASP A 97 -0.86 0.90 -10.61
CA ASP A 97 -1.53 1.04 -9.31
C ASP A 97 -2.16 -0.25 -8.73
N THR A 98 -1.88 -1.42 -9.32
CA THR A 98 -2.31 -2.70 -8.76
C THR A 98 -1.63 -2.95 -7.41
N THR A 99 -2.41 -3.37 -6.41
CA THR A 99 -1.87 -3.87 -5.13
C THR A 99 -1.03 -5.11 -5.38
N LEU A 100 0.21 -5.12 -4.91
CA LEU A 100 1.21 -6.18 -5.06
C LEU A 100 1.13 -7.14 -3.87
N LEU A 101 0.18 -8.07 -3.96
CA LEU A 101 0.03 -9.17 -3.02
C LEU A 101 0.91 -10.34 -3.47
N PRO A 102 1.79 -10.84 -2.58
CA PRO A 102 2.70 -11.92 -2.91
C PRO A 102 1.91 -13.15 -3.37
N SER A 103 2.39 -13.81 -4.41
CA SER A 103 1.81 -15.01 -5.04
C SER A 103 0.47 -14.81 -5.75
N ILE A 104 -0.34 -13.80 -5.39
CA ILE A 104 -1.63 -13.52 -6.04
C ILE A 104 -1.42 -12.60 -7.24
N THR A 105 -1.13 -11.31 -7.00
CA THR A 105 -1.01 -10.27 -8.03
C THR A 105 0.44 -9.90 -8.35
N SER A 106 1.40 -10.29 -7.50
CA SER A 106 2.83 -10.10 -7.70
C SER A 106 3.62 -11.41 -7.53
N THR A 107 4.83 -11.43 -8.06
CA THR A 107 5.84 -12.45 -7.75
C THR A 107 7.03 -11.78 -7.06
N HIS A 108 7.49 -12.39 -5.97
CA HIS A 108 8.67 -11.94 -5.23
C HIS A 108 9.78 -12.96 -5.44
N ARG A 109 10.92 -12.51 -5.92
CA ARG A 109 12.10 -13.37 -6.11
C ARG A 109 13.32 -12.69 -5.49
N ILE A 110 14.07 -13.45 -4.72
CA ILE A 110 15.37 -13.03 -4.19
C ILE A 110 16.43 -13.39 -5.24
N LYS A 111 17.28 -12.44 -5.59
CA LYS A 111 18.49 -12.67 -6.39
C LYS A 111 19.70 -12.31 -5.56
N SER A 112 20.68 -13.20 -5.50
CA SER A 112 21.90 -13.01 -4.68
C SER A 112 23.02 -12.23 -5.38
N MET A 113 23.01 -12.12 -6.71
CA MET A 113 24.10 -11.50 -7.50
C MET A 113 23.62 -10.27 -8.30
N PRO A 114 24.39 -9.15 -8.35
CA PRO A 114 25.64 -8.86 -7.64
C PRO A 114 25.45 -8.43 -6.17
N VAL A 115 24.25 -8.00 -5.79
CA VAL A 115 23.83 -7.67 -4.41
C VAL A 115 22.51 -8.37 -4.14
N THR A 116 22.30 -8.87 -2.92
CA THR A 116 21.05 -9.50 -2.50
C THR A 116 19.88 -8.53 -2.73
N THR A 117 19.02 -8.86 -3.69
CA THR A 117 17.95 -7.97 -4.17
C THR A 117 16.64 -8.73 -4.19
N ILE A 118 15.62 -8.18 -3.53
CA ILE A 118 14.23 -8.62 -3.69
C ILE A 118 13.64 -7.92 -4.91
N ILE A 119 13.25 -8.71 -5.90
CA ILE A 119 12.56 -8.24 -7.10
C ILE A 119 11.08 -8.60 -6.98
N THR A 120 10.23 -7.58 -6.87
CA THR A 120 8.78 -7.71 -6.92
C THR A 120 8.31 -7.40 -8.34
N THR A 121 7.75 -8.39 -9.04
CA THR A 121 7.24 -8.24 -10.40
C THR A 121 5.72 -8.27 -10.38
N CYS A 122 5.08 -7.26 -10.98
CA CYS A 122 3.62 -7.22 -11.15
C CYS A 122 3.18 -8.22 -12.23
N LYS A 123 2.15 -9.03 -11.97
CA LYS A 123 1.64 -9.99 -12.96
C LYS A 123 0.78 -9.35 -14.07
N VAL A 124 0.26 -8.13 -13.85
CA VAL A 124 -0.62 -7.43 -14.81
C VAL A 124 0.18 -6.67 -15.87
N CYS A 125 1.12 -5.82 -15.43
CA CYS A 125 1.88 -4.92 -16.32
C CYS A 125 3.39 -5.25 -16.41
N LYS A 126 3.84 -6.33 -15.77
CA LYS A 126 5.25 -6.78 -15.71
C LYS A 126 6.26 -5.77 -15.14
N ALA A 127 5.82 -4.64 -14.61
CA ALA A 127 6.70 -3.68 -13.95
C ALA A 127 7.40 -4.32 -12.75
N LYS A 128 8.70 -4.06 -12.62
CA LYS A 128 9.56 -4.62 -11.56
C LYS A 128 9.91 -3.53 -10.56
N LYS A 129 9.74 -3.81 -9.28
CA LYS A 129 10.37 -3.07 -8.18
C LYS A 129 11.54 -3.88 -7.66
N ARG A 130 12.64 -3.19 -7.34
CA ARG A 130 13.86 -3.80 -6.83
C ARG A 130 14.18 -3.17 -5.49
N PHE A 131 14.45 -4.00 -4.50
CA PHE A 131 14.91 -3.59 -3.18
C PHE A 131 16.25 -4.29 -2.95
N ALA A 132 17.34 -3.54 -3.08
CA ALA A 132 18.68 -4.03 -2.82
C ALA A 132 18.98 -3.93 -1.32
N PHE A 133 19.63 -4.95 -0.79
CA PHE A 133 20.10 -5.01 0.59
C PHE A 133 21.63 -4.83 0.54
N HIS A 134 22.07 -3.59 0.71
CA HIS A 134 23.50 -3.26 0.76
C HIS A 134 24.06 -3.51 2.17
N ASP A 135 23.36 -3.00 3.19
CA ASP A 135 23.73 -3.15 4.59
C ASP A 135 22.78 -4.10 5.30
N LYS A 136 23.31 -4.93 6.21
CA LYS A 136 22.51 -5.86 7.00
C LYS A 136 21.59 -5.16 7.99
N ASP A 137 22.03 -4.01 8.50
CA ASP A 137 21.32 -3.23 9.54
C ASP A 137 20.48 -2.10 8.94
N TYR A 138 20.23 -2.12 7.62
CA TYR A 138 19.39 -1.11 6.98
C TYR A 138 17.93 -1.25 7.42
N VAL A 139 17.41 -0.19 8.02
CA VAL A 139 16.00 -0.07 8.44
C VAL A 139 15.34 1.09 7.70
N LEU A 140 14.06 0.92 7.33
CA LEU A 140 13.27 2.00 6.76
C LEU A 140 13.20 3.18 7.71
N PHE A 141 13.16 4.40 7.20
CA PHE A 141 13.03 5.60 8.04
C PHE A 141 11.88 5.47 9.05
N ASN A 142 10.74 4.95 8.63
CA ASN A 142 9.55 4.80 9.46
C ASN A 142 9.68 3.73 10.56
N ASP A 143 10.59 2.77 10.41
CA ASP A 143 10.77 1.65 11.34
C ASP A 143 11.95 1.92 12.32
N LYS A 144 12.55 3.11 12.29
CA LYS A 144 13.64 3.48 13.21
C LYS A 144 13.08 3.63 14.64
N ALA A 145 13.73 2.97 15.62
CA ALA A 145 13.27 2.90 17.02
C ALA A 145 12.92 4.27 17.64
N ALA A 146 13.75 5.29 17.40
CA ALA A 146 13.51 6.66 17.91
C ALA A 146 12.15 7.26 17.52
N ILE A 147 11.54 6.82 16.41
CA ILE A 147 10.22 7.32 15.97
C ILE A 147 9.08 6.54 16.65
N HIS A 148 9.30 5.28 17.00
CA HIS A 148 8.30 4.45 17.69
C HIS A 148 8.20 4.78 19.18
N ASP A 149 9.34 5.06 19.82
CA ASP A 149 9.37 5.39 21.25
C ASP A 149 8.63 6.72 21.53
N GLU A 150 8.82 7.74 20.69
CA GLU A 150 8.07 9.01 20.76
C GLU A 150 6.54 8.82 20.62
N GLN A 151 6.08 7.79 19.89
CA GLN A 151 4.66 7.46 19.75
C GLN A 151 4.11 6.64 20.91
N ASN A 152 4.94 5.82 21.56
CA ASN A 152 4.53 5.02 22.72
C ASN A 152 4.47 5.89 23.99
N ASP A 153 5.41 6.81 24.18
CA ASP A 153 5.37 7.80 25.26
C ASP A 153 4.13 8.72 25.18
N THR A 154 3.53 8.87 24.00
CA THR A 154 2.27 9.61 23.82
C THR A 154 1.01 8.75 23.99
N ARG A 155 1.12 7.42 24.04
CA ARG A 155 -0.01 6.46 24.04
C ARG A 155 -0.29 5.79 25.38
N GLU A 156 0.44 6.10 26.44
CA GLU A 156 0.06 5.70 27.81
C GLU A 156 -0.79 6.80 28.47
N PRO A 157 -2.14 6.74 28.41
CA PRO A 157 -2.93 7.14 29.56
C PRO A 157 -2.83 6.00 30.57
N SER A 158 -2.16 6.26 31.71
CA SER A 158 -2.33 5.41 32.87
C SER A 158 -3.82 5.30 33.16
N LEU A 159 -4.36 4.08 33.07
CA LEU A 159 -5.60 3.75 33.74
C LEU A 159 -5.26 3.79 35.23
N ASP A 160 -5.34 4.98 35.80
CA ASP A 160 -5.31 5.16 37.25
C ASP A 160 -6.55 4.44 37.78
N SER A 161 -6.36 3.22 38.24
CA SER A 161 -7.30 2.45 39.03
C SER A 161 -7.52 3.18 40.35
N ASN A 162 -8.40 4.17 40.35
CA ASN A 162 -8.94 4.80 41.55
C ASN A 162 -10.33 5.36 41.25
N THR A 163 -11.35 4.50 41.32
CA THR A 163 -12.67 4.92 41.80
C THR A 163 -13.41 3.71 42.38
N CYS A 164 -13.62 3.81 43.70
CA CYS A 164 -14.46 3.03 44.63
C CYS A 164 -14.17 1.55 44.85
#